data_AF-H9NHD0-F1
#
_entry.id   AF-H9NHD0-F1
#
_cell.length_a   1.000
_cell.length_b   1.000
_cell.length_c   1.000
_cell.angle_alpha   90.00
_cell.angle_beta   90.00
_cell.angle_gamma   90.00
#
_symmetry.space_group_name_H-M   'P 1'
#
loop_
_entity.id
_entity.type
_entity.pdbx_description
1 polymer ?
#
loop_
_entity_poly.entity_id
_entity_poly.type
_entity_poly.pdbx_seq_one_letter_code
_entity_poly.pdbx_strand_id
1 'polypeptide(L)' 'MKVGEFLAYLKGLDIKLWLEGEKLRFQAPKGVMTPEIKEEIAAKKPEILDFLKAAKIPTN' A
#
# COMPACT_ATOMS: atom_id res chain seq x y z
N MET A 1 -1.76 13.08 -5.82
CA MET A 1 -1.50 12.80 -4.39
C MET A 1 -0.34 11.83 -4.30
N LYS A 2 0.68 12.14 -3.49
CA LYS A 2 1.87 11.28 -3.35
C LYS A 2 1.50 9.97 -2.66
N VAL A 3 2.23 8.89 -2.96
CA VAL A 3 2.07 7.59 -2.28
C VAL A 3 2.16 7.72 -0.75
N GLY A 4 2.92 8.68 -0.23
CA GLY A 4 3.01 8.95 1.22
C GLY A 4 1.71 9.45 1.86
N GLU A 5 0.94 10.31 1.18
CA GLU A 5 -0.38 10.73 1.67
C GLU A 5 -1.39 9.59 1.59
N PHE A 6 -1.31 8.81 0.51
CA PHE A 6 -2.15 7.63 0.34
C PHE A 6 -1.87 6.59 1.42
N LEU A 7 -0.60 6.37 1.77
CA LEU A 7 -0.20 5.51 2.89
C LEU A 7 -0.70 6.04 4.23
N ALA A 8 -0.67 7.36 4.46
CA ALA A 8 -1.23 7.95 5.68
C ALA A 8 -2.75 7.72 5.77
N TYR A 9 -3.46 7.87 4.65
CA TYR A 9 -4.90 7.59 4.56
C TYR A 9 -5.21 6.10 4.81
N LEU A 10 -4.48 5.20 4.15
CA LEU A 10 -4.57 3.75 4.35
C LEU A 10 -4.27 3.35 5.80
N LYS A 11 -3.27 3.97 6.43
CA LYS A 11 -2.91 3.74 7.83
C LYS A 11 -4.03 4.19 8.79
N GLY A 12 -4.73 5.29 8.47
CA GLY A 12 -5.92 5.73 9.22
C GLY A 12 -7.09 4.75 9.12
N LEU A 13 -7.13 3.94 8.06
CA LEU A 13 -8.14 2.90 7.82
C LEU A 13 -7.71 1.51 8.34
N ASP A 14 -6.62 1.44 9.11
CA ASP A 14 -5.99 0.19 9.58
C ASP A 14 -5.59 -0.77 8.44
N ILE A 15 -5.26 -0.22 7.27
CA ILE A 15 -4.81 -1.00 6.13
C ILE A 15 -3.30 -1.22 6.24
N LYS A 16 -2.89 -2.48 6.24
CA LYS A 16 -1.49 -2.91 6.33
C LYS A 16 -1.00 -3.33 4.96
N LEU A 17 0.13 -2.80 4.52
CA LEU A 17 0.80 -3.20 3.28
C LEU A 17 2.21 -3.68 3.61
N TRP A 18 2.60 -4.80 3.03
CA TRP A 18 3.96 -5.32 3.14
C TRP A 18 4.37 -6.00 1.85
N LEU A 19 5.66 -5.96 1.57
CA LEU A 19 6.24 -6.81 0.54
C LEU A 19 6.51 -8.18 1.14
N GLU A 20 6.17 -9.23 0.42
CA GLU A 20 6.46 -10.62 0.75
C GLU A 20 7.26 -11.20 -0.42
N GLY A 21 8.58 -11.23 -0.26
CA GLY A 21 9.51 -11.45 -1.38
C GLY A 21 9.31 -10.40 -2.48
N GLU A 22 8.89 -10.86 -3.66
CA GLU A 22 8.60 -10.03 -4.84
C GLU A 22 7.12 -9.66 -4.99
N LYS A 23 6.25 -10.14 -4.09
CA LYS A 23 4.81 -9.91 -4.17
C LYS A 23 4.37 -8.85 -3.17
N LEU A 24 3.62 -7.87 -3.66
CA LEU A 24 2.95 -6.90 -2.78
C LEU A 24 1.75 -7.58 -2.12
N ARG A 25 1.78 -7.65 -0.79
CA ARG A 25 0.66 -8.06 0.05
C ARG A 25 0.02 -6.85 0.71
N PHE A 26 -1.28 -6.92 0.83
CA PHE A 26 -2.08 -5.94 1.54
C PHE A 26 -3.13 -6.68 2.36
N GLN A 27 -3.41 -6.14 3.54
CA GLN A 27 -4.46 -6.60 4.44
C GLN A 27 -5.29 -5.39 4.82
N ALA A 28 -6.56 -5.46 4.47
CA ALA A 28 -7.53 -4.45 4.78
C ALA A 28 -8.66 -5.09 5.59
N PRO A 29 -9.11 -4.46 6.70
CA PRO A 29 -10.30 -4.92 7.39
C PRO A 29 -11.54 -4.93 6.47
N LYS A 30 -12.50 -5.80 6.77
CA LYS A 30 -13.79 -5.86 6.06
C LYS A 30 -14.53 -4.55 6.30
N GLY A 31 -14.73 -3.75 5.24
CA GLY A 31 -15.43 -2.47 5.29
C GLY A 31 -14.61 -1.27 4.78
N VAL A 32 -13.28 -1.30 4.95
CA VAL A 32 -12.39 -0.25 4.40
C VAL A 32 -11.91 -0.56 2.98
N MET A 33 -12.12 -1.80 2.52
CA MET A 33 -11.90 -2.17 1.12
C MET A 33 -13.12 -1.77 0.27
N THR A 34 -13.38 -0.47 0.21
CA THR A 34 -14.34 0.13 -0.71
C THR A 34 -13.82 0.05 -2.15
N PRO A 35 -14.71 0.01 -3.16
CA PRO A 35 -14.30 0.01 -4.57
C PRO A 35 -13.39 1.20 -4.92
N GLU A 36 -13.64 2.36 -4.31
CA GLU A 36 -12.84 3.58 -4.48
C GLU A 36 -11.38 3.40 -4.03
N ILE A 37 -11.16 2.82 -2.84
CA ILE A 37 -9.82 2.49 -2.34
C ILE A 37 -9.18 1.39 -3.17
N LYS A 38 -9.97 0.42 -3.64
CA LYS A 38 -9.49 -0.63 -4.55
C LYS A 38 -8.95 -0.05 -5.85
N GLU A 39 -9.66 0.91 -6.45
CA GLU A 39 -9.24 1.60 -7.67
C GLU A 39 -8.01 2.45 -7.42
N GLU A 40 -7.94 3.21 -6.33
CA GLU A 40 -6.73 3.95 -5.99
C GLU A 40 -5.53 3.04 -5.73
N ILE A 41 -5.72 1.92 -5.00
CA ILE A 41 -4.67 0.90 -4.81
C ILE A 41 -4.27 0.29 -6.14
N ALA A 42 -5.19 0.07 -7.09
CA ALA A 42 -4.88 -0.49 -8.39
C ALA A 42 -4.13 0.51 -9.29
N ALA A 43 -4.55 1.77 -9.29
CA ALA A 43 -3.91 2.86 -10.03
C ALA A 43 -2.51 3.17 -9.48
N LYS A 44 -2.37 3.20 -8.15
CA LYS A 44 -1.09 3.43 -7.45
C LYS A 44 -0.35 2.12 -7.16
N LYS A 45 -0.83 0.96 -7.60
CA LYS A 45 -0.21 -0.34 -7.37
C LYS A 45 1.28 -0.38 -7.74
N PRO A 46 1.69 0.12 -8.93
CA PRO A 46 3.11 0.19 -9.27
C PRO A 46 3.88 1.14 -8.35
N GLU A 47 3.33 2.31 -8.00
CA GLU A 47 3.98 3.25 -7.06
C GLU A 47 4.11 2.67 -5.64
N ILE A 48 3.09 1.97 -5.15
CA ILE A 48 3.10 1.32 -3.83
C ILE A 48 4.14 0.20 -3.82
N LEU A 49 4.22 -0.58 -4.91
CA LEU A 49 5.24 -1.62 -5.05
C LEU A 49 6.64 -1.01 -5.05
N ASP A 50 6.85 0.09 -5.79
CA ASP A 50 8.12 0.79 -5.87
C ASP A 50 8.51 1.43 -4.54
N PHE A 51 7.54 2.07 -3.87
CA PHE A 51 7.72 2.67 -2.55
C PHE A 51 7.99 1.64 -1.47
N LEU A 52 7.27 0.50 -1.49
CA LEU A 52 7.58 -0.58 -0.56
C LEU A 52 8.92 -1.23 -0.89
N LYS A 53 9.32 -1.35 -2.17
CA LYS A 53 10.66 -1.83 -2.54
C LYS A 53 11.74 -0.89 -2.02
N ALA A 54 11.54 0.41 -2.21
CA ALA A 54 12.42 1.46 -1.71
C ALA A 54 12.46 1.50 -0.17
N ALA A 55 11.33 1.29 0.51
CA ALA A 55 11.25 1.23 1.96
C ALA A 55 11.78 -0.08 2.54
N LYS A 56 11.77 -1.17 1.77
CA LYS A 56 12.31 -2.48 2.14
C LYS A 56 13.80 -2.62 1.88
N ILE A 57 14.50 -1.65 1.29
CA ILE A 57 15.95 -1.70 1.15
C ILE A 57 16.50 -1.87 2.58
N PRO A 58 16.94 -3.08 2.98
CA PRO A 58 17.64 -3.23 4.24
C PRO A 58 18.95 -2.53 3.95
N THR A 59 19.19 -1.40 4.60
CA THR A 59 20.54 -0.84 4.64
C THR A 59 21.36 -1.80 5.50
N ASN A 60 21.95 -2.82 4.88
CA ASN A 60 23.05 -3.60 5.45
C ASN A 60 23.90 -4.23 4.36
#